data_AF-A0A409W8Q6-F1
#
_entry.id   AF-A0A409W8Q6-F1
#
_cell.length_a   1.000
_cell.length_b   1.000
_cell.length_c   1.000
_cell.angle_alpha   90.00
_cell.angle_beta   90.00
_cell.angle_gamma   90.00
#
_symmetry.space_group_name_H-M   'P 1'
#
loop_
_entity.id
_entity.type
_entity.pdbx_description
1 polymer ?
#
loop_
_entity_poly.entity_id
_entity_poly.type
_entity_poly.pdbx_seq_one_letter_code
_entity_poly.pdbx_strand_id
1 'polypeptide(L)'
;MPLCHCQHAKCNGADISVAAFKKHKREDKISMLHAAAALTDDIDKRRHAAINLHLASANPSEIPRSDDNTQSKPWSPRAETYQHMVNSRLYQLSVIEKKIDALITSTERKLSGLGLPRSADEPFPLSPSKTSIREIFHELSCISHRSPAVQEAKTTISDRLSPLAHQLRDARNQWKKAQKNLPATSPTSKPSAVDSSYDTGELQDVMQ
;
A
#
# COMPACT_ATOMS: atom_id res chain seq x y z
N MET A 1 -23.38 -4.25 56.19
CA MET A 1 -24.13 -4.48 54.93
C MET A 1 -23.63 -3.45 53.92
N PRO A 2 -23.58 -3.76 52.61
CA PRO A 2 -23.20 -2.76 51.61
C PRO A 2 -24.35 -1.76 51.34
N LEU A 3 -24.01 -0.47 51.34
CA LEU A 3 -24.91 0.60 50.91
C LEU A 3 -25.08 0.57 49.38
N CYS A 4 -26.32 0.64 48.89
CA CYS A 4 -26.61 0.57 47.46
C CYS A 4 -27.20 1.88 46.92
N HIS A 5 -26.59 2.41 45.86
CA HIS A 5 -27.06 3.61 45.14
C HIS A 5 -27.49 3.28 43.71
N CYS A 6 -28.00 2.06 43.47
CA CYS A 6 -28.41 1.67 42.13
C CYS A 6 -29.59 2.50 41.62
N GLN A 7 -29.60 2.77 40.31
CA GLN A 7 -30.69 3.49 39.66
C GLN A 7 -31.91 2.58 39.39
N HIS A 8 -31.66 1.29 39.16
CA HIS A 8 -32.68 0.29 38.85
C HIS A 8 -33.73 0.14 39.94
N ALA A 9 -33.29 -0.06 41.19
CA ALA A 9 -34.17 -0.22 42.34
C ALA A 9 -34.29 1.05 43.19
N LYS A 10 -33.69 2.16 42.74
CA LYS A 10 -33.69 3.48 43.41
C LYS A 10 -33.33 3.37 44.90
N CYS A 11 -32.29 2.61 45.20
CA CYS A 11 -31.98 2.25 46.59
C CYS A 11 -31.54 3.44 47.46
N ASN A 12 -31.14 4.59 46.89
CA ASN A 12 -30.83 5.83 47.61
C ASN A 12 -29.89 5.66 48.83
N GLY A 13 -28.97 4.69 48.78
CA GLY A 13 -28.05 4.39 49.88
C GLY A 13 -28.61 3.45 50.94
N ALA A 14 -29.69 2.71 50.66
CA ALA A 14 -30.21 1.70 51.57
C ALA A 14 -29.19 0.56 51.79
N ASP A 15 -29.12 0.09 53.03
CA ASP A 15 -28.40 -1.12 53.39
C ASP A 15 -29.17 -2.34 52.87
N ILE A 16 -28.54 -3.08 51.97
CA ILE A 16 -29.13 -4.27 51.37
C ILE A 16 -28.23 -5.49 51.54
N SER A 17 -28.82 -6.68 51.43
CA SER A 17 -28.03 -7.90 51.48
C SER A 17 -27.02 -7.96 50.33
N VAL A 18 -25.89 -8.64 50.55
CA VAL A 18 -24.84 -8.79 49.53
C VAL A 18 -25.38 -9.42 48.24
N ALA A 19 -26.35 -10.34 48.35
CA ALA A 19 -27.02 -10.95 47.21
C ALA A 19 -27.87 -9.94 46.42
N ALA A 20 -28.65 -9.11 47.12
CA ALA A 20 -29.45 -8.05 46.50
C ALA A 20 -28.54 -6.98 45.84
N PHE A 21 -27.44 -6.61 46.49
CA PHE A 21 -26.46 -5.67 45.93
C PHE A 21 -25.86 -6.15 44.60
N LYS A 22 -25.45 -7.43 44.55
CA LYS A 22 -24.92 -8.02 43.30
C LYS A 22 -25.97 -8.07 42.20
N LYS A 23 -27.23 -8.38 42.55
CA LYS A 23 -28.35 -8.39 41.59
C LYS A 23 -28.60 -7.00 41.03
N HIS A 24 -28.77 -5.99 41.89
CA HIS A 24 -28.99 -4.61 41.50
C HIS A 24 -27.86 -4.06 40.63
N LYS A 25 -26.60 -4.35 40.98
CA LYS A 25 -25.44 -3.93 40.18
C LYS A 25 -25.44 -4.54 38.78
N ARG A 26 -25.90 -5.79 38.65
CA ARG A 26 -26.04 -6.46 37.34
C ARG A 26 -27.16 -5.81 36.52
N GLU A 27 -28.30 -5.52 37.13
CA GLU A 27 -29.45 -4.91 36.46
C GLU A 27 -29.15 -3.47 36.00
N ASP A 28 -28.47 -2.67 36.83
CA ASP A 28 -27.98 -1.34 36.43
C ASP A 28 -27.06 -1.41 35.22
N LYS A 29 -26.12 -2.37 35.22
CA LYS A 29 -25.19 -2.57 34.10
C LYS A 29 -25.93 -2.97 32.82
N ILE A 30 -26.93 -3.84 32.92
CA ILE A 30 -27.78 -4.24 31.78
C ILE A 30 -28.56 -3.01 31.27
N SER A 31 -29.16 -2.24 32.17
CA SER A 31 -29.91 -1.02 31.81
C SER A 31 -29.02 0.01 31.10
N MET A 32 -27.81 0.24 31.60
CA MET A 32 -26.82 1.09 30.92
C MET A 32 -26.47 0.60 29.51
N LEU A 33 -26.29 -0.71 29.32
CA LEU A 33 -26.00 -1.28 28.01
C LEU A 33 -27.17 -1.10 27.04
N HIS A 34 -28.40 -1.30 27.49
CA HIS A 34 -29.58 -1.03 26.66
C HIS A 34 -29.73 0.45 26.30
N ALA A 35 -29.47 1.36 27.25
CA ALA A 35 -29.50 2.80 26.99
C ALA A 35 -28.43 3.20 25.95
N ALA A 36 -27.22 2.65 26.06
CA ALA A 36 -26.16 2.88 25.07
C ALA A 36 -26.55 2.33 23.68
N ALA A 37 -27.13 1.13 23.62
CA ALA A 37 -27.60 0.56 22.35
C ALA A 37 -28.70 1.43 21.70
N ALA A 38 -29.67 1.90 22.48
CA ALA A 38 -30.73 2.78 22.00
C ALA A 38 -30.19 4.13 21.48
N LEU A 39 -29.20 4.71 22.17
CA LEU A 39 -28.53 5.93 21.72
C LEU A 39 -27.79 5.71 20.39
N THR A 40 -27.18 4.54 20.20
CA THR A 40 -26.46 4.21 18.97
C THR A 40 -27.43 4.08 17.79
N ASP A 41 -28.56 3.41 17.99
CA ASP A 41 -29.65 3.29 17.00
C ASP A 41 -30.25 4.65 16.61
N ASP A 42 -30.43 5.56 17.58
CA ASP A 42 -30.90 6.93 17.31
C ASP A 42 -29.90 7.74 16.47
N ILE A 43 -28.60 7.65 16.79
CA ILE A 43 -27.55 8.30 16.00
C ILE A 43 -27.55 7.78 14.55
N ASP A 44 -27.68 6.47 14.37
CA ASP A 44 -27.73 5.87 13.04
C ASP A 44 -28.98 6.31 12.27
N LYS A 45 -30.15 6.36 12.90
CA LYS A 45 -31.37 6.90 12.27
C LYS A 45 -31.18 8.35 11.81
N ARG A 46 -30.59 9.20 12.65
CA ARG A 46 -30.30 10.61 12.30
C ARG A 46 -29.32 10.72 11.12
N ARG A 47 -28.30 9.85 11.08
CA ARG A 47 -27.36 9.79 9.95
C ARG A 47 -28.05 9.38 8.66
N HIS A 48 -28.89 8.35 8.68
CA HIS A 48 -29.66 7.92 7.50
C HIS A 48 -30.62 9.02 7.03
N ALA A 49 -31.29 9.73 7.95
CA ALA A 49 -32.15 10.86 7.61
C ALA A 49 -31.38 12.00 6.92
N ALA A 50 -30.17 12.33 7.41
CA ALA A 50 -29.33 13.35 6.79
C ALA A 50 -28.84 12.93 5.38
N ILE A 51 -28.46 11.66 5.20
CA ILE A 51 -28.07 11.12 3.89
C ILE A 51 -29.25 11.19 2.91
N ASN A 52 -30.45 10.76 3.34
CA ASN A 52 -31.64 10.80 2.50
C ASN A 52 -32.04 12.23 2.13
N LEU A 53 -31.91 13.19 3.06
CA LEU A 53 -32.15 14.60 2.76
C LEU A 53 -31.18 15.13 1.71
N HIS A 54 -29.89 14.78 1.83
CA HIS A 54 -28.89 15.17 0.84
C HIS A 54 -29.15 14.54 -0.53
N LEU A 55 -29.53 13.26 -0.59
CA LEU A 55 -29.88 12.58 -1.84
C LEU A 55 -31.15 13.18 -2.47
N ALA A 56 -32.17 13.51 -1.67
CA ALA A 56 -33.38 14.16 -2.16
C ALA A 56 -33.10 15.57 -2.73
N SER A 57 -32.18 16.32 -2.13
CA SER A 57 -31.75 17.64 -2.65
C SER A 57 -30.85 17.57 -3.89
N ALA A 58 -30.29 16.39 -4.20
CA ALA A 58 -29.34 16.20 -5.30
C ALA A 58 -30.00 15.71 -6.60
N ASN A 59 -31.33 15.56 -6.64
CA ASN A 59 -32.08 15.31 -7.88
C ASN A 59 -32.36 16.65 -8.58
N PRO A 60 -31.69 16.98 -9.71
CA PRO A 60 -32.01 18.16 -10.49
C PRO A 60 -33.08 17.77 -11.51
N SER A 61 -34.34 17.82 -11.11
CA SER A 61 -35.45 17.82 -12.05
C SER A 61 -36.33 19.01 -11.71
N GLU A 62 -36.63 19.81 -12.72
CA GLU A 62 -37.42 21.05 -12.72
C GLU A 62 -36.63 22.35 -12.47
N ILE A 63 -36.06 22.87 -13.56
CA ILE A 63 -35.79 24.30 -13.74
C ILE A 63 -36.98 24.91 -14.47
N PRO A 64 -37.71 25.88 -13.90
CA PRO A 64 -38.19 27.02 -14.65
C PRO A 64 -37.12 28.11 -14.60
N ARG A 65 -36.71 28.57 -15.78
CA ARG A 65 -35.79 29.68 -15.97
C ARG A 65 -36.31 30.92 -15.24
N SER A 66 -35.48 31.51 -14.40
CA SER A 66 -35.57 32.92 -14.07
C SER A 66 -34.15 33.47 -14.05
N ASP A 67 -33.91 34.31 -15.05
CA ASP A 67 -32.77 35.20 -15.14
C ASP A 67 -32.84 36.17 -13.96
N ASP A 68 -31.93 36.05 -12.98
CA ASP A 68 -31.46 37.24 -12.28
C ASP A 68 -30.09 37.03 -11.63
N ASN A 69 -29.10 37.57 -12.34
CA ASN A 69 -27.99 38.36 -11.81
C ASN A 69 -27.79 38.32 -10.29
N THR A 70 -27.05 37.33 -9.78
CA THR A 70 -26.38 37.47 -8.48
C THR A 70 -24.94 37.00 -8.60
N GLN A 71 -24.04 37.94 -8.34
CA GLN A 71 -22.59 37.80 -8.28
C GLN A 71 -22.17 36.44 -7.72
N SER A 72 -21.50 35.68 -8.58
CA SER A 72 -20.72 34.50 -8.25
C SER A 72 -19.63 34.86 -7.25
N LYS A 73 -20.02 34.80 -5.97
CA LYS A 73 -19.11 34.73 -4.84
C LYS A 73 -18.19 33.53 -5.11
N PRO A 74 -16.86 33.73 -5.21
CA PRO A 74 -15.96 32.62 -5.47
C PRO A 74 -16.13 31.64 -4.31
N TRP A 75 -16.44 30.39 -4.67
CA TRP A 75 -16.54 29.29 -3.74
C TRP A 75 -15.34 29.35 -2.80
N SER A 76 -15.60 29.60 -1.52
CA SER A 76 -14.65 29.36 -0.45
C SER A 76 -13.99 28.00 -0.70
N PRO A 77 -12.67 27.85 -0.55
CA PRO A 77 -12.04 26.54 -0.54
C PRO A 77 -12.76 25.74 0.54
N ARG A 78 -13.58 24.80 0.11
CA ARG A 78 -14.43 23.99 0.97
C ARG A 78 -13.46 23.24 1.87
N ALA A 79 -13.45 23.57 3.17
CA ALA A 79 -12.66 22.85 4.15
C ALA A 79 -12.90 21.36 3.90
N GLU A 80 -11.87 20.63 3.45
CA GLU A 80 -12.01 19.22 3.16
C GLU A 80 -12.53 18.56 4.43
N THR A 81 -13.74 18.01 4.34
CA THR A 81 -14.26 17.25 5.47
C THR A 81 -13.29 16.11 5.73
N TYR A 82 -13.08 15.76 7.00
CA TYR A 82 -12.22 14.63 7.37
C TYR A 82 -12.51 13.37 6.53
N GLN A 83 -13.79 13.13 6.24
CA GLN A 83 -14.25 12.06 5.37
C GLN A 83 -13.75 12.19 3.92
N HIS A 84 -13.74 13.39 3.33
CA HIS A 84 -13.16 13.63 2.00
C HIS A 84 -11.66 13.33 1.97
N MET A 85 -10.91 13.78 2.98
CA MET A 85 -9.47 13.50 3.07
C MET A 85 -9.21 11.99 3.19
N VAL A 86 -9.93 11.29 4.06
CA VAL A 86 -9.79 9.84 4.23
C VAL A 86 -10.14 9.12 2.94
N ASN A 87 -11.26 9.45 2.31
CA ASN A 87 -11.68 8.82 1.05
C ASN A 87 -10.69 9.09 -0.09
N SER A 88 -10.12 10.30 -0.16
CA SER A 88 -9.08 10.65 -1.13
C SER A 88 -7.83 9.79 -0.94
N ARG A 89 -7.38 9.57 0.30
CA ARG A 89 -6.23 8.69 0.60
C ARG A 89 -6.54 7.22 0.33
N LEU A 90 -7.74 6.74 0.67
CA LEU A 90 -8.16 5.39 0.36
C LEU A 90 -8.24 5.16 -1.15
N TYR A 91 -8.74 6.13 -1.91
CA TYR A 91 -8.72 6.09 -3.37
C TYR A 91 -7.30 6.00 -3.92
N GLN A 92 -6.36 6.83 -3.44
CA GLN A 92 -4.95 6.74 -3.81
C GLN A 92 -4.36 5.35 -3.52
N LEU A 93 -4.67 4.77 -2.35
CA LEU A 93 -4.24 3.42 -2.01
C LEU A 93 -4.85 2.36 -2.94
N SER A 94 -6.12 2.50 -3.34
CA SER A 94 -6.75 1.60 -4.30
C SER A 94 -6.09 1.66 -5.70
N VAL A 95 -5.60 2.84 -6.10
CA VAL A 95 -4.86 3.00 -7.36
C VAL A 95 -3.52 2.29 -7.26
N ILE A 96 -2.83 2.42 -6.12
CA ILE A 96 -1.58 1.69 -5.86
C ILE A 96 -1.81 0.19 -5.86
N GLU A 97 -2.91 -0.27 -5.25
CA GLU A 97 -3.26 -1.70 -5.22
C GLU A 97 -3.42 -2.27 -6.63
N LYS A 98 -4.13 -1.57 -7.53
CA LYS A 98 -4.23 -1.96 -8.94
C LYS A 98 -2.88 -2.01 -9.65
N LYS A 99 -1.97 -1.05 -9.36
CA LYS A 99 -0.59 -1.08 -9.89
C LYS A 99 0.16 -2.32 -9.41
N ILE A 100 -0.02 -2.71 -8.15
CA ILE A 100 0.60 -3.89 -7.55
C ILE A 100 0.06 -5.16 -8.19
N ASP A 101 -1.25 -5.30 -8.38
CA ASP A 101 -1.85 -6.46 -9.05
C ASP A 101 -1.29 -6.66 -10.47
N ALA A 102 -1.18 -5.56 -11.22
CA ALA A 102 -0.57 -5.58 -12.55
C ALA A 102 0.91 -5.98 -12.50
N LEU A 103 1.64 -5.47 -11.51
CA LEU A 103 3.07 -5.77 -11.33
C LEU A 103 3.31 -7.22 -10.91
N ILE A 104 2.50 -7.76 -9.99
CA ILE A 104 2.53 -9.17 -9.58
C ILE A 104 2.30 -10.06 -10.79
N THR A 105 1.18 -9.87 -11.49
CA THR A 105 0.82 -10.68 -12.66
C THR A 105 1.90 -10.64 -13.75
N SER A 106 2.47 -9.46 -14.01
CA SER A 106 3.54 -9.28 -15.00
C SER A 106 4.84 -9.94 -14.55
N THR A 107 5.18 -9.84 -13.26
CA THR A 107 6.44 -10.35 -12.71
C THR A 107 6.42 -11.87 -12.56
N GLU A 108 5.32 -12.45 -12.07
CA GLU A 108 5.14 -13.90 -11.97
C GLU A 108 5.24 -14.57 -13.34
N ARG A 109 4.56 -14.01 -14.36
CA ARG A 109 4.67 -14.51 -15.74
C ARG A 109 6.11 -14.53 -16.24
N LYS A 110 6.89 -13.48 -15.94
CA LYS A 110 8.29 -13.38 -16.37
C LYS A 110 9.24 -14.23 -15.51
N LEU A 111 8.92 -14.46 -14.23
CA LEU A 111 9.67 -15.36 -13.35
C LEU A 111 9.54 -16.82 -13.81
N SER A 112 8.34 -17.25 -14.20
CA SER A 112 8.12 -18.59 -14.77
C SER A 112 8.86 -18.80 -16.09
N GLY A 113 9.11 -17.74 -16.84
CA GLY A 113 9.89 -17.75 -18.09
C GLY A 113 11.37 -17.39 -17.92
N LEU A 114 11.87 -17.26 -16.69
CA LEU A 114 13.25 -16.86 -16.45
C LEU A 114 14.19 -18.02 -16.83
N GLY A 115 14.95 -17.83 -17.91
CA GLY A 115 15.99 -18.77 -18.34
C GLY A 115 17.27 -18.69 -17.48
N LEU A 116 18.29 -19.43 -17.90
CA LEU A 116 19.66 -19.28 -17.37
C LEU A 116 20.38 -18.11 -18.07
N PRO A 117 21.27 -17.39 -17.37
CA PRO A 117 22.13 -16.39 -17.98
C PRO A 117 22.98 -17.03 -19.09
N ARG A 118 23.07 -16.36 -20.24
CA ARG A 118 23.86 -16.82 -21.39
C ARG A 118 25.31 -16.33 -21.31
N SER A 119 25.56 -15.25 -20.58
CA SER A 119 26.90 -14.70 -20.37
C SER A 119 27.10 -14.19 -18.95
N ALA A 120 28.37 -14.10 -18.54
CA ALA A 120 28.76 -13.58 -17.22
C ALA A 120 28.36 -12.10 -17.03
N ASP A 121 28.24 -11.34 -18.12
CA ASP A 121 27.94 -9.90 -18.11
C ASP A 121 26.46 -9.57 -18.33
N GLU A 122 25.59 -10.56 -18.49
CA GLU A 122 24.17 -10.33 -18.80
C GLU A 122 23.42 -9.68 -17.62
N PRO A 123 22.75 -8.52 -17.80
CA PRO A 123 21.99 -7.90 -16.72
C PRO A 123 20.76 -8.72 -16.36
N PHE A 124 20.35 -8.67 -15.09
CA PHE A 124 19.16 -9.38 -14.63
C PHE A 124 17.89 -8.83 -15.33
N PRO A 125 17.12 -9.66 -16.04
CA PRO A 125 16.04 -9.19 -16.92
C PRO A 125 14.85 -8.58 -16.16
N LEU A 126 14.67 -8.89 -14.87
CA LEU A 126 13.61 -8.32 -14.03
C LEU A 126 14.08 -7.12 -13.19
N SER A 127 15.18 -6.48 -13.60
CA SER A 127 15.62 -5.22 -13.00
C SER A 127 14.56 -4.11 -13.06
N PRO A 128 13.77 -3.93 -14.15
CA PRO A 128 12.70 -2.95 -14.19
C PRO A 128 11.60 -3.21 -13.15
N SER A 129 11.17 -4.47 -12.99
CA SER A 129 10.18 -4.85 -11.97
C SER A 129 10.65 -4.48 -10.56
N LYS A 130 11.94 -4.65 -10.27
CA LYS A 130 12.52 -4.25 -8.99
C LYS A 130 12.48 -2.73 -8.79
N THR A 131 12.74 -1.95 -9.82
CA THR A 131 12.62 -0.49 -9.78
C THR A 131 11.17 -0.08 -9.51
N SER A 132 10.20 -0.68 -10.22
CA SER A 132 8.77 -0.43 -10.00
C SER A 132 8.30 -0.77 -8.58
N ILE A 133 8.79 -1.87 -7.98
CA ILE A 133 8.50 -2.17 -6.57
C ILE A 133 8.98 -1.04 -5.64
N ARG A 134 10.19 -0.50 -5.89
CA ARG A 134 10.75 0.58 -5.07
C ARG A 134 9.95 1.88 -5.22
N GLU A 135 9.53 2.19 -6.44
CA GLU A 135 8.66 3.34 -6.73
C GLU A 135 7.34 3.22 -5.97
N ILE A 136 6.72 2.04 -5.97
CA ILE A 136 5.48 1.79 -5.23
C ILE A 136 5.68 1.92 -3.71
N PHE A 137 6.77 1.37 -3.15
CA PHE A 137 7.09 1.59 -1.73
C PHE A 137 7.26 3.08 -1.40
N HIS A 138 7.87 3.84 -2.30
CA HIS A 138 8.00 5.28 -2.15
C HIS A 138 6.64 5.98 -2.21
N GLU A 139 5.78 5.66 -3.19
CA GLU A 139 4.41 6.18 -3.28
C GLU A 139 3.60 5.90 -1.99
N LEU A 140 3.71 4.68 -1.44
CA LEU A 140 3.08 4.30 -0.17
C LEU A 140 3.64 5.11 1.02
N SER A 141 4.94 5.39 1.02
CA SER A 141 5.58 6.18 2.08
C SER A 141 5.09 7.64 2.09
N CYS A 142 4.80 8.20 0.91
CA CYS A 142 4.27 9.55 0.75
C CYS A 142 2.81 9.69 1.22
N ILE A 143 2.05 8.59 1.27
CA ILE A 143 0.72 8.57 1.86
C ILE A 143 0.85 8.52 3.39
N SER A 144 0.91 9.70 3.98
CA SER A 144 0.90 9.93 5.43
C SER A 144 -0.50 10.36 5.88
N HIS A 145 -1.19 9.52 6.64
CA HIS A 145 -2.46 9.87 7.28
C HIS A 145 -2.66 9.07 8.57
N ARG A 146 -3.15 9.71 9.65
CA ARG A 146 -3.30 9.05 10.97
C ARG A 146 -4.56 8.18 11.11
N SER A 147 -5.43 8.16 10.09
CA SER A 147 -6.65 7.35 10.12
C SER A 147 -6.31 5.86 10.19
N PRO A 148 -6.91 5.09 11.12
CA PRO A 148 -6.73 3.64 11.21
C PRO A 148 -7.00 2.91 9.89
N ALA A 149 -8.07 3.28 9.17
CA ALA A 149 -8.43 2.66 7.89
C ALA A 149 -7.35 2.84 6.81
N VAL A 150 -6.68 4.00 6.78
CA VAL A 150 -5.60 4.27 5.82
C VAL A 150 -4.35 3.50 6.20
N GLN A 151 -4.06 3.37 7.50
CA GLN A 151 -2.93 2.58 8.00
C GLN A 151 -3.14 1.09 7.72
N GLU A 152 -4.32 0.54 7.98
CA GLU A 152 -4.67 -0.85 7.70
C GLU A 152 -4.60 -1.19 6.20
N ALA A 153 -5.10 -0.30 5.35
CA ALA A 153 -4.96 -0.47 3.91
C ALA A 153 -3.48 -0.42 3.48
N LYS A 154 -2.68 0.47 4.05
CA LYS A 154 -1.24 0.57 3.78
C LYS A 154 -0.47 -0.67 4.24
N THR A 155 -0.78 -1.22 5.42
CA THR A 155 -0.15 -2.46 5.91
C THR A 155 -0.52 -3.62 5.01
N THR A 156 -1.79 -3.78 4.67
CA THR A 156 -2.27 -4.82 3.74
C THR A 156 -1.54 -4.74 2.39
N ILE A 157 -1.41 -3.54 1.83
CA ILE A 157 -0.68 -3.34 0.58
C ILE A 157 0.82 -3.68 0.72
N SER A 158 1.44 -3.27 1.82
CA SER A 158 2.86 -3.56 2.10
C SER A 158 3.13 -5.05 2.28
N ASP A 159 2.20 -5.75 2.93
CA ASP A 159 2.26 -7.20 3.14
C ASP A 159 2.12 -7.97 1.83
N ARG A 160 1.33 -7.47 0.87
CA ARG A 160 1.25 -8.05 -0.48
C ARG A 160 2.51 -7.80 -1.32
N LEU A 161 3.15 -6.64 -1.15
CA LEU A 161 4.33 -6.27 -1.94
C LEU A 161 5.63 -6.95 -1.43
N SER A 162 5.70 -7.27 -0.15
CA SER A 162 6.89 -7.85 0.49
C SER A 162 7.29 -9.23 -0.06
N PRO A 163 6.37 -10.20 -0.25
CA PRO A 163 6.67 -11.48 -0.88
C PRO A 163 7.25 -11.34 -2.28
N LEU A 164 6.69 -10.46 -3.11
CA LEU A 164 7.18 -10.22 -4.47
C LEU A 164 8.61 -9.64 -4.46
N ALA A 165 8.88 -8.71 -3.54
CA ALA A 165 10.21 -8.15 -3.37
C ALA A 165 11.24 -9.20 -2.93
N HIS A 166 10.83 -10.15 -2.09
CA HIS A 166 11.65 -11.30 -1.68
C HIS A 166 11.90 -12.25 -2.85
N GLN A 167 10.87 -12.66 -3.58
CA GLN A 167 10.99 -13.54 -4.75
C GLN A 167 11.94 -12.95 -5.81
N LEU A 168 11.83 -11.65 -6.13
CA LEU A 168 12.74 -10.99 -7.06
C LEU A 168 14.18 -10.94 -6.55
N ARG A 169 14.37 -10.80 -5.23
CA ARG A 169 15.70 -10.83 -4.61
C ARG A 169 16.32 -12.21 -4.74
N ASP A 170 15.55 -13.26 -4.49
CA ASP A 170 15.99 -14.64 -4.58
C ASP A 170 16.29 -15.04 -6.03
N ALA A 171 15.41 -14.69 -6.98
CA ALA A 171 15.65 -14.88 -8.40
C ALA A 171 16.92 -14.18 -8.87
N ARG A 172 17.18 -12.94 -8.41
CA ARG A 172 18.43 -12.23 -8.71
C ARG A 172 19.65 -12.94 -8.11
N ASN A 173 19.54 -13.46 -6.89
CA ASN A 173 20.63 -14.18 -6.25
C ASN A 173 20.93 -15.48 -6.98
N GLN A 174 19.91 -16.20 -7.42
CA GLN A 174 20.04 -17.40 -8.25
C GLN A 174 20.66 -17.06 -9.62
N TRP A 175 20.21 -15.99 -10.26
CA TRP A 175 20.80 -15.48 -11.51
C TRP A 175 22.29 -15.21 -11.36
N LYS A 176 22.69 -14.47 -10.31
CA LYS A 176 24.11 -14.19 -10.02
C LYS A 176 24.92 -15.45 -9.72
N LYS A 177 24.33 -16.44 -9.03
CA LYS A 177 24.99 -17.73 -8.78
C LYS A 177 25.21 -18.47 -10.11
N ALA A 178 24.20 -18.50 -10.98
CA ALA A 178 24.31 -19.10 -12.30
C ALA A 178 25.38 -18.38 -13.16
N GLN A 179 25.46 -17.05 -13.11
CA GLN A 179 26.50 -16.30 -13.81
C GLN A 179 27.91 -16.63 -13.34
N LYS A 180 28.11 -16.82 -12.03
CA LYS A 180 29.42 -17.22 -11.47
C LYS A 180 29.83 -18.64 -11.85
N ASN A 181 28.86 -19.49 -12.15
CA ASN A 181 29.09 -20.87 -12.56
C ASN A 181 29.31 -21.02 -14.07
N LEU A 182 29.12 -19.95 -14.86
CA LEU A 182 29.51 -19.96 -16.25
C LEU A 182 31.03 -20.01 -16.35
N PRO A 183 31.59 -20.80 -17.29
CA PRO A 183 33.02 -20.81 -17.52
C PRO A 183 33.47 -19.38 -17.78
N ALA A 184 34.44 -18.91 -16.99
CA ALA A 184 35.05 -17.62 -17.22
C ALA A 184 35.50 -17.60 -18.68
N THR A 185 34.87 -16.77 -19.50
CA THR A 185 35.38 -16.45 -20.82
C THR A 185 36.76 -15.87 -20.57
N SER A 186 37.76 -16.73 -20.76
CA SER A 186 39.17 -16.37 -20.74
C SER A 186 39.33 -15.14 -21.61
N PRO A 187 40.00 -14.07 -21.14
CA PRO A 187 40.34 -12.96 -22.00
C PRO A 187 41.32 -13.47 -23.06
N THR A 188 40.80 -13.80 -24.24
CA THR A 188 41.60 -13.93 -25.45
C THR A 188 42.10 -12.54 -25.81
N SER A 189 43.31 -12.19 -25.35
CA SER A 189 44.16 -11.15 -25.94
C SER A 189 45.51 -11.07 -25.22
N LYS A 190 46.46 -11.90 -25.63
CA LYS A 190 47.79 -11.39 -25.94
C LYS A 190 48.08 -11.80 -27.39
N PRO A 191 48.20 -10.85 -28.33
CA PRO A 191 48.65 -11.18 -29.67
C PRO A 191 50.07 -11.74 -29.59
N SER A 192 50.26 -12.86 -30.27
CA SER A 192 51.52 -13.53 -30.52
C SER A 192 52.52 -12.51 -31.07
N ALA A 193 53.56 -12.19 -30.30
CA ALA A 193 54.74 -11.53 -30.84
C ALA A 193 55.44 -12.55 -31.74
N VAL A 194 55.17 -12.46 -33.03
CA VAL A 194 56.01 -13.07 -34.06
C VAL A 194 57.29 -12.25 -34.08
N ASP A 195 58.31 -12.75 -33.39
CA ASP A 195 59.66 -12.22 -33.42
C ASP A 195 60.27 -12.59 -34.79
N SER A 196 60.02 -11.73 -35.78
CA SER A 196 60.62 -11.80 -37.11
C SER A 196 62.07 -11.34 -37.01
N SER A 197 62.94 -12.29 -36.65
CA SER A 197 64.39 -12.23 -36.79
C SER A 197 64.78 -12.01 -38.26
N TYR A 198 65.00 -10.75 -38.64
CA TYR A 198 65.87 -10.40 -39.76
C TYR A 198 67.23 -10.01 -39.20
N ASP A 199 68.17 -10.94 -39.16
CA ASP A 199 69.60 -10.60 -39.18
C ASP A 199 70.41 -11.76 -39.76
N THR A 200 70.64 -11.68 -41.07
CA THR A 200 71.79 -12.31 -41.73
C THR A 200 72.22 -11.37 -42.83
N GLY A 201 73.05 -10.40 -42.46
CA GLY A 201 74.02 -9.84 -43.38
C GLY A 201 75.17 -10.83 -43.55
N GLU A 202 75.44 -11.26 -44.78
CA GLU A 202 76.79 -11.61 -45.21
C GLU A 202 76.88 -11.67 -46.74
N LEU A 203 77.80 -10.85 -47.26
CA LEU A 203 78.72 -11.10 -48.39
C LEU A 203 78.14 -11.46 -49.78
N GLN A 204 78.27 -10.52 -50.73
CA GLN A 204 79.30 -10.67 -51.78
C GLN A 204 79.50 -9.37 -52.57
N ASP A 205 80.63 -8.74 -52.26
CA ASP A 205 81.47 -8.02 -53.22
C ASP A 205 82.05 -9.07 -54.22
N VAL A 206 82.18 -8.72 -55.51
CA VAL A 206 83.12 -9.24 -56.52
C VAL A 206 82.64 -8.83 -57.93
N MET A 207 83.32 -7.82 -58.45
CA MET A 207 83.89 -7.71 -59.81
C MET A 207 83.20 -8.48 -60.96
N GLN A 208 82.58 -7.75 -61.90
CA GLN A 208 83.10 -7.44 -63.25
C GLN A 208 82.05 -6.69 -64.07
#